data_AF-A0A3L6JNL1-F1
#
_entry.id   AF-A0A3L6JNL1-F1
#
_cell.length_a   1.000
_cell.length_b   1.000
_cell.length_c   1.000
_cell.angle_alpha   90.00
_cell.angle_beta   90.00
_cell.angle_gamma   90.00
#
_symmetry.space_group_name_H-M   'P 1'
#
loop_
_entity.id
_entity.type
_entity.pdbx_description
1 polymer ?
#
loop_
_entity_poly.entity_id
_entity_poly.type
_entity_poly.pdbx_seq_one_letter_code
_entity_poly.pdbx_strand_id
1 'polypeptide(L)'
;MKPLTSGGRSLRDAFVALLSLIPSVLAGWWFWSNVGSGLADGILLTFAVLIGTWGSCGFGIMYLDLKWLMYKKKHHDAATYVPRLDLSSRRMSQTDFEHLSIEPGIEEFTASNSRLTSIDLSPLSGNIQLRKVDLSFNQLESIDLRPLATCSGIEELVLHTNELREVDLSPLRSFMNLKEIVLHSNRIRSIDLSPLAALSALEYLDLSGNSLGSIDLSPLRSCPKLETLGLGSNRLQYLDLGPLSQCKELRALVVGDNKLEDLNLLPLASIPGLETISLNDIGRIDISPLFQSFSLLKLYASGSQLVARQAPPRADWPKALRTHRITIEE
;
A
#
# COMPACT_ATOMS: atom_id res chain seq x y z
N MET A 1 30.27 55.29 -23.55
CA MET A 1 30.59 54.06 -22.79
C MET A 1 29.28 53.32 -22.54
N LYS A 2 29.19 52.07 -23.03
CA LYS A 2 28.00 51.20 -22.93
C LYS A 2 27.84 50.69 -21.49
N PRO A 3 26.61 50.44 -21.00
CA PRO A 3 26.40 49.52 -19.89
C PRO A 3 26.39 48.07 -20.42
N LEU A 4 27.06 47.20 -19.67
CA LEU A 4 27.06 45.75 -19.83
C LEU A 4 25.69 45.17 -19.43
N THR A 5 25.02 44.52 -20.36
CA THR A 5 23.88 43.64 -20.10
C THR A 5 24.38 42.28 -19.62
N SER A 6 24.17 41.96 -18.34
CA SER A 6 24.35 40.61 -17.82
C SER A 6 23.11 39.77 -18.15
N GLY A 7 23.23 38.93 -19.18
CA GLY A 7 22.25 37.90 -19.51
C GLY A 7 22.27 36.78 -18.47
N GLY A 8 21.43 36.90 -17.45
CA GLY A 8 21.08 35.77 -16.58
C GLY A 8 20.21 34.79 -17.37
N ARG A 9 20.78 33.69 -17.85
CA ARG A 9 19.97 32.53 -18.26
C ARG A 9 19.28 32.02 -17.00
N SER A 10 17.96 32.01 -17.01
CA SER A 10 17.21 31.56 -15.85
C SER A 10 17.43 30.06 -15.66
N LEU A 11 17.39 29.58 -14.42
CA LEU A 11 17.36 28.15 -14.09
C LEU A 11 16.28 27.40 -14.88
N ARG A 12 15.21 28.09 -15.28
CA ARG A 12 14.14 27.61 -16.15
C ARG A 12 14.64 27.26 -17.55
N ASP A 13 15.53 28.05 -18.14
CA ASP A 13 16.07 27.82 -19.48
C ASP A 13 17.07 26.65 -19.51
N ALA A 14 17.82 26.47 -18.42
CA ALA A 14 18.67 25.30 -18.21
C ALA A 14 17.84 24.02 -17.98
N PHE A 15 16.69 24.12 -17.31
CA PHE A 15 15.78 23.01 -17.03
C PHE A 15 14.99 22.57 -18.28
N VAL A 16 14.55 23.52 -19.09
CA VAL A 16 13.88 23.26 -20.38
C VAL A 16 14.82 22.59 -21.39
N ALA A 17 16.12 22.94 -21.37
CA ALA A 17 17.13 22.29 -22.20
C ALA A 17 17.48 20.86 -21.74
N LEU A 18 17.26 20.53 -20.46
CA LEU A 18 17.52 19.19 -19.91
C LEU A 18 16.37 18.21 -20.23
N LEU A 19 15.12 18.71 -20.25
CA LEU A 19 13.92 17.93 -20.53
C LEU A 19 13.76 17.58 -22.03
N SER A 20 14.36 18.34 -22.94
CA SER A 20 14.31 18.09 -24.38
C SER A 20 15.27 16.99 -24.87
N LEU A 21 16.09 16.43 -23.98
CA LEU A 21 17.02 15.32 -24.26
C LEU A 21 16.47 13.93 -23.88
N ILE A 22 15.21 13.84 -23.42
CA ILE A 22 14.60 12.58 -22.98
C ILE A 22 13.39 12.24 -23.88
N PRO A 23 13.54 11.36 -24.89
CA PRO A 23 12.49 11.02 -25.85
C PRO A 23 11.21 10.39 -25.24
N SER A 24 11.28 9.88 -24.00
CA SER A 24 10.19 9.16 -23.34
C SER A 24 9.18 10.04 -22.59
N VAL A 25 9.39 11.36 -22.48
CA VAL A 25 8.49 12.26 -21.72
C VAL A 25 7.29 12.76 -22.54
N LEU A 26 7.33 12.64 -23.87
CA LEU A 26 6.26 13.16 -24.74
C LEU A 26 4.98 12.28 -24.76
N ALA A 27 5.02 11.05 -24.25
CA ALA A 27 3.84 10.19 -24.17
C ALA A 27 2.91 10.52 -22.97
N GLY A 28 3.41 11.22 -21.94
CA GLY A 28 2.64 11.52 -20.72
C GLY A 28 1.84 12.83 -20.77
N TRP A 29 2.16 13.73 -21.70
CA TRP A 29 1.60 15.08 -21.72
C TRP A 29 0.15 15.16 -22.23
N TRP A 30 -0.34 14.14 -22.93
CA TRP A 30 -1.74 14.10 -23.40
C TRP A 30 -2.73 13.68 -22.30
N PHE A 31 -2.26 13.15 -21.17
CA PHE A 31 -3.12 12.61 -20.11
C PHE A 31 -3.57 13.68 -19.09
N TRP A 32 -2.94 14.86 -19.06
CA TRP A 32 -3.09 15.82 -17.95
C TRP A 32 -3.68 17.19 -18.33
N SER A 33 -4.35 17.33 -19.48
CA SER A 33 -5.11 18.56 -19.78
C SER A 33 -6.48 18.65 -19.09
N ASN A 34 -6.85 17.69 -18.22
CA ASN A 34 -8.21 17.56 -17.67
C ASN A 34 -8.31 17.45 -16.14
N VAL A 35 -7.24 17.76 -15.39
CA VAL A 35 -7.28 17.75 -13.91
C VAL A 35 -7.09 19.18 -13.39
N GLY A 36 -8.08 19.67 -12.64
CA GLY A 36 -8.19 21.05 -12.18
C GLY A 36 -6.99 21.58 -11.39
N SER A 37 -6.69 22.85 -11.63
CA SER A 37 -5.44 23.58 -11.36
C SER A 37 -5.20 24.02 -9.90
N GLY A 38 -5.61 23.25 -8.91
CA GLY A 38 -5.49 23.64 -7.49
C GLY A 38 -4.45 22.86 -6.67
N LEU A 39 -4.18 21.61 -7.05
CA LEU A 39 -3.35 20.66 -6.28
C LEU A 39 -2.10 20.20 -7.03
N ALA A 40 -1.95 20.60 -8.30
CA ALA A 40 -0.97 20.03 -9.20
C ALA A 40 0.47 20.50 -8.90
N ASP A 41 0.67 21.77 -8.55
CA ASP A 41 2.02 22.37 -8.63
C ASP A 41 2.98 21.94 -7.51
N GLY A 42 2.48 21.60 -6.32
CA GLY A 42 3.29 21.07 -5.22
C GLY A 42 3.56 19.56 -5.31
N ILE A 43 2.63 18.82 -5.91
CA ILE A 43 2.71 17.37 -6.11
C ILE A 43 3.59 17.05 -7.33
N LEU A 44 3.58 17.88 -8.38
CA LEU A 44 4.34 17.63 -9.61
C LEU A 44 5.86 17.64 -9.43
N LEU A 45 6.41 18.47 -8.54
CA LEU A 45 7.87 18.54 -8.33
C LEU A 45 8.42 17.32 -7.58
N THR A 46 7.62 16.71 -6.70
CA THR A 46 7.96 15.45 -6.02
C THR A 46 7.81 14.26 -6.97
N PHE A 47 6.79 14.28 -7.84
CA PHE A 47 6.54 13.20 -8.82
C PHE A 47 7.65 13.07 -9.88
N ALA A 48 8.22 14.17 -10.38
CA ALA A 48 9.27 14.10 -11.41
C ALA A 48 10.61 13.52 -10.90
N VAL A 49 10.90 13.63 -9.59
CA VAL A 49 12.11 13.07 -8.97
C VAL A 49 11.93 11.59 -8.58
N LEU A 50 10.70 11.20 -8.22
CA LEU A 50 10.35 9.80 -7.88
C LEU A 50 10.36 8.86 -9.09
N ILE A 51 9.95 9.34 -10.28
CA ILE A 51 9.93 8.54 -11.52
C ILE A 51 11.34 8.09 -11.96
N GLY A 52 12.38 8.83 -11.59
CA GLY A 52 13.76 8.51 -11.98
C GLY A 52 14.51 7.55 -11.04
N THR A 53 13.95 7.25 -9.86
CA THR A 53 14.68 6.51 -8.80
C THR A 53 13.98 5.23 -8.34
N TRP A 54 12.68 5.08 -8.60
CA TRP A 54 11.92 3.89 -8.22
C TRP A 54 11.48 3.16 -9.49
N GLY A 55 11.92 1.92 -9.65
CA GLY A 55 11.39 1.04 -10.70
C GLY A 55 9.89 0.76 -10.50
N SER A 56 9.32 -0.09 -11.35
CA SER A 56 7.91 -0.53 -11.34
C SER A 56 7.34 -0.81 -9.93
N CYS A 57 8.18 -1.33 -9.02
CA CYS A 57 7.87 -1.63 -7.62
C CYS A 57 7.37 -0.44 -6.80
N GLY A 58 7.94 0.75 -6.99
CA GLY A 58 7.55 1.96 -6.24
C GLY A 58 6.16 2.46 -6.59
N PHE A 59 5.74 2.22 -7.84
CA PHE A 59 4.39 2.56 -8.28
C PHE A 59 3.33 1.69 -7.61
N GLY A 60 3.59 0.40 -7.36
CA GLY A 60 2.62 -0.50 -6.73
C GLY A 60 2.28 -0.09 -5.29
N ILE A 61 3.32 0.15 -4.48
CA ILE A 61 3.19 0.55 -3.07
C ILE A 61 2.57 1.95 -2.97
N MET A 62 3.13 2.94 -3.69
CA MET A 62 2.60 4.32 -3.70
C MET A 62 1.15 4.38 -4.20
N TYR A 63 0.78 3.49 -5.12
CA TYR A 63 -0.59 3.42 -5.62
C TYR A 63 -1.58 2.92 -4.57
N LEU A 64 -1.23 1.89 -3.81
CA LEU A 64 -2.08 1.38 -2.72
C LEU A 64 -2.28 2.46 -1.65
N ASP A 65 -1.20 3.11 -1.21
CA ASP A 65 -1.25 4.20 -0.24
C ASP A 65 -2.14 5.36 -0.71
N LEU A 66 -1.92 5.86 -1.93
CA LEU A 66 -2.71 6.98 -2.47
C LEU A 66 -4.18 6.60 -2.67
N LYS A 67 -4.46 5.39 -3.17
CA LYS A 67 -5.85 4.94 -3.38
C LYS A 67 -6.56 4.82 -2.04
N TRP A 68 -5.89 4.26 -1.04
CA TRP A 68 -6.44 4.09 0.30
C TRP A 68 -6.65 5.44 1.00
N LEU A 69 -5.70 6.37 0.91
CA LEU A 69 -5.86 7.74 1.40
C LEU A 69 -7.03 8.47 0.74
N MET A 70 -7.21 8.31 -0.58
CA MET A 70 -8.36 8.88 -1.29
C MET A 70 -9.68 8.22 -0.88
N TYR A 71 -9.68 6.91 -0.65
CA TYR A 71 -10.84 6.18 -0.14
C TYR A 71 -11.24 6.71 1.25
N LYS A 72 -10.30 6.78 2.19
CA LYS A 72 -10.52 7.40 3.51
C LYS A 72 -11.07 8.81 3.40
N LYS A 73 -10.45 9.67 2.59
CA LYS A 73 -10.89 11.07 2.43
C LYS A 73 -12.32 11.19 1.90
N LYS A 74 -12.78 10.20 1.13
CA LYS A 74 -14.15 10.15 0.61
C LYS A 74 -15.17 9.66 1.65
N HIS A 75 -14.72 8.88 2.64
CA HIS A 75 -15.57 8.23 3.64
C HIS A 75 -15.42 8.80 5.06
N HIS A 76 -14.54 9.78 5.28
CA HIS A 76 -14.39 10.45 6.58
C HIS A 76 -15.16 11.77 6.61
N ASP A 77 -16.14 11.87 7.51
CA ASP A 77 -16.87 13.10 7.84
C ASP A 77 -16.00 14.08 8.68
N ALA A 78 -16.44 15.33 8.69
CA ALA A 78 -15.77 16.56 9.14
C ALA A 78 -14.89 16.48 10.41
N ALA A 79 -13.84 17.32 10.40
CA ALA A 79 -12.84 17.51 11.45
C ALA A 79 -13.44 17.62 12.86
N THR A 80 -13.42 16.50 13.58
CA THR A 80 -13.65 16.46 15.03
C THR A 80 -12.29 16.62 15.72
N TYR A 81 -12.22 17.37 16.81
CA TYR A 81 -10.98 17.51 17.58
C TYR A 81 -10.64 16.16 18.24
N VAL A 82 -9.64 15.47 17.71
CA VAL A 82 -9.17 14.17 18.20
C VAL A 82 -8.00 14.43 19.17
N PRO A 83 -8.00 13.87 20.39
CA PRO A 83 -6.83 13.92 21.27
C PRO A 83 -5.66 13.15 20.64
N ARG A 84 -4.59 13.84 20.23
CA ARG A 84 -3.43 13.24 19.54
C ARG A 84 -2.13 13.53 20.28
N LEU A 85 -1.31 12.50 20.43
CA LEU A 85 0.08 12.62 20.85
C LEU A 85 0.98 12.46 19.62
N ASP A 86 1.45 13.59 19.09
CA ASP A 86 2.31 13.65 17.92
C ASP A 86 3.76 13.99 18.32
N LEU A 87 4.63 13.00 18.12
CA LEU A 87 6.06 13.07 18.34
C LEU A 87 6.85 12.92 17.03
N SER A 88 6.17 13.01 15.88
CA SER A 88 6.76 12.83 14.56
C SER A 88 7.81 13.89 14.24
N SER A 89 8.79 13.52 13.40
CA SER A 89 9.86 14.41 12.92
C SER A 89 10.72 15.06 14.02
N ARG A 90 10.64 14.56 15.26
CA ARG A 90 11.55 14.92 16.34
C ARG A 90 12.73 13.95 16.29
N ARG A 91 13.96 14.45 16.46
CA ARG A 91 15.10 13.58 16.77
C ARG A 91 14.89 13.02 18.17
N MET A 92 14.14 11.93 18.26
CA MET A 92 13.92 11.24 19.51
C MET A 92 14.91 10.10 19.64
N SER A 93 15.46 10.00 20.83
CA SER A 93 16.24 8.86 21.30
C SER A 93 15.34 7.95 22.14
N GLN A 94 15.74 6.69 22.32
CA GLN A 94 15.00 5.73 23.16
C GLN A 94 14.72 6.29 24.57
N THR A 95 15.68 7.02 25.14
CA THR A 95 15.58 7.64 26.47
C THR A 95 14.49 8.70 26.58
N ASP A 96 14.03 9.28 25.46
CA ASP A 96 12.94 10.26 25.46
C ASP A 96 11.57 9.59 25.69
N PHE A 97 11.46 8.27 25.46
CA PHE A 97 10.22 7.50 25.64
C PHE A 97 10.07 6.85 27.01
N GLU A 98 11.18 6.45 27.64
CA GLU A 98 11.17 5.78 28.96
C GLU A 98 10.58 6.66 30.08
N HIS A 99 10.52 7.97 29.87
CA HIS A 99 9.96 8.95 30.80
C HIS A 99 8.65 9.60 30.32
N LEU A 100 8.11 9.14 29.18
CA LEU A 100 6.91 9.73 28.60
C LEU A 100 5.68 9.27 29.39
N SER A 101 5.15 10.15 30.25
CA SER A 101 3.83 9.94 30.85
C SER A 101 2.77 10.29 29.81
N ILE A 102 2.05 9.29 29.32
CA ILE A 102 0.99 9.47 28.34
C ILE A 102 -0.32 9.70 29.09
N GLU A 103 -0.93 10.86 28.87
CA GLU A 103 -2.23 11.20 29.45
C GLU A 103 -3.30 10.20 28.99
N PRO A 104 -4.17 9.72 29.90
CA PRO A 104 -5.25 8.83 29.53
C PRO A 104 -6.23 9.51 28.58
N GLY A 105 -6.67 8.78 27.55
CA GLY A 105 -7.70 9.26 26.62
C GLY A 105 -7.17 9.80 25.30
N ILE A 106 -5.89 9.57 24.98
CA ILE A 106 -5.40 9.79 23.62
C ILE A 106 -6.08 8.82 22.64
N GLU A 107 -6.43 9.33 21.46
CA GLU A 107 -7.03 8.56 20.38
C GLU A 107 -6.01 8.24 19.28
N GLU A 108 -4.98 9.07 19.09
CA GLU A 108 -3.92 8.79 18.13
C GLU A 108 -2.55 9.02 18.74
N PHE A 109 -1.67 8.05 18.53
CA PHE A 109 -0.26 8.13 18.85
C PHE A 109 0.55 8.05 17.56
N THR A 110 1.38 9.05 17.31
CA THR A 110 2.30 9.04 16.18
C THR A 110 3.71 9.43 16.59
N ALA A 111 4.69 8.66 16.14
CA ALA A 111 6.11 8.97 16.25
C ALA A 111 6.82 8.69 14.92
N SER A 112 6.15 8.96 13.81
CA SER A 112 6.67 8.70 12.47
C SER A 112 7.84 9.62 12.11
N ASN A 113 8.73 9.15 11.24
CA ASN A 113 9.89 9.93 10.75
C ASN A 113 10.81 10.47 11.88
N SER A 114 10.96 9.72 12.96
CA SER A 114 11.75 10.13 14.14
C SER A 114 13.09 9.40 14.25
N ARG A 115 13.45 8.57 13.26
CA ARG A 115 14.69 7.76 13.19
C ARG A 115 14.83 6.80 14.38
N LEU A 116 13.72 6.30 14.89
CA LEU A 116 13.71 5.37 16.02
C LEU A 116 14.27 4.01 15.61
N THR A 117 15.19 3.48 16.39
CA THR A 117 15.70 2.10 16.24
C THR A 117 14.96 1.11 17.15
N SER A 118 14.36 1.62 18.23
CA SER A 118 13.54 0.91 19.20
C SER A 118 12.50 1.88 19.79
N ILE A 119 11.42 1.34 20.35
CA ILE A 119 10.41 2.11 21.08
C ILE A 119 9.77 1.22 22.14
N ASP A 120 9.55 1.78 23.34
CA ASP A 120 8.75 1.13 24.38
C ASP A 120 7.31 1.65 24.32
N LEU A 121 6.36 0.73 24.13
CA LEU A 121 4.93 1.03 24.06
C LEU A 121 4.22 0.81 25.41
N SER A 122 4.95 0.41 26.47
CA SER A 122 4.40 0.24 27.83
C SER A 122 3.60 1.43 28.34
N PRO A 123 4.02 2.70 28.11
CA PRO A 123 3.23 3.87 28.52
C PRO A 123 1.86 4.00 27.82
N LEU A 124 1.64 3.34 26.69
CA LEU A 124 0.36 3.35 25.98
C LEU A 124 -0.65 2.35 26.55
N SER A 125 -0.20 1.39 27.36
CA SER A 125 -1.08 0.35 27.91
C SER A 125 -2.23 0.96 28.71
N GLY A 126 -3.45 0.47 28.47
CA GLY A 126 -4.66 0.94 29.14
C GLY A 126 -5.33 2.16 28.48
N ASN A 127 -4.75 2.71 27.41
CA ASN A 127 -5.40 3.76 26.62
C ASN A 127 -6.51 3.17 25.73
N ILE A 128 -7.66 2.86 26.34
CA ILE A 128 -8.79 2.23 25.66
C ILE A 128 -9.41 3.07 24.53
N GLN A 129 -9.14 4.38 24.52
CA GLN A 129 -9.59 5.30 23.46
C GLN A 129 -8.63 5.34 22.28
N LEU A 130 -7.45 4.69 22.37
CA LEU A 130 -6.46 4.72 21.31
C LEU A 130 -6.99 3.98 20.07
N ARG A 131 -7.15 4.74 18.98
CA ARG A 131 -7.64 4.27 17.67
C ARG A 131 -6.51 4.10 16.66
N LYS A 132 -5.45 4.89 16.75
CA LYS A 132 -4.35 4.85 15.78
C LYS A 132 -2.98 4.81 16.44
N VAL A 133 -2.12 3.94 15.94
CA VAL A 133 -0.69 3.90 16.24
C VAL A 133 0.10 4.01 14.94
N ASP A 134 0.89 5.07 14.79
CA ASP A 134 1.73 5.33 13.63
C ASP A 134 3.21 5.47 14.01
N LEU A 135 4.01 4.48 13.60
CA LEU A 135 5.46 4.43 13.78
C LEU A 135 6.18 4.32 12.43
N SER A 136 5.54 4.76 11.35
CA SER A 136 6.09 4.69 10.00
C SER A 136 7.36 5.52 9.81
N PHE A 137 8.15 5.22 8.77
CA PHE A 137 9.36 5.98 8.42
C PHE A 137 10.40 6.05 9.55
N ASN A 138 10.55 4.96 10.31
CA ASN A 138 11.58 4.83 11.34
C ASN A 138 12.63 3.79 10.91
N GLN A 139 13.47 3.35 11.85
CA GLN A 139 14.53 2.37 11.65
C GLN A 139 14.35 1.17 12.60
N LEU A 140 13.10 0.86 12.96
CA LEU A 140 12.77 -0.20 13.91
C LEU A 140 13.15 -1.55 13.31
N GLU A 141 13.99 -2.32 14.00
CA GLU A 141 14.33 -3.70 13.59
C GLU A 141 13.38 -4.75 14.16
N SER A 142 12.72 -4.42 15.27
CA SER A 142 11.72 -5.22 15.98
C SER A 142 10.72 -4.30 16.68
N ILE A 143 9.53 -4.82 16.98
CA ILE A 143 8.50 -4.10 17.74
C ILE A 143 7.78 -5.05 18.69
N ASP A 144 7.57 -4.61 19.94
CA ASP A 144 6.75 -5.33 20.92
C ASP A 144 5.36 -4.70 21.00
N LEU A 145 4.35 -5.41 20.48
CA LEU A 145 2.96 -4.96 20.45
C LEU A 145 2.16 -5.41 21.70
N ARG A 146 2.75 -6.21 22.60
CA ARG A 146 2.05 -6.72 23.80
C ARG A 146 1.50 -5.61 24.69
N PRO A 147 2.19 -4.47 24.90
CA PRO A 147 1.62 -3.37 25.67
C PRO A 147 0.31 -2.82 25.11
N LEU A 148 0.13 -2.89 23.79
CA LEU A 148 -1.08 -2.41 23.13
C LEU A 148 -2.26 -3.37 23.26
N ALA A 149 -2.06 -4.61 23.73
CA ALA A 149 -3.11 -5.63 23.84
C ALA A 149 -4.34 -5.17 24.66
N THR A 150 -4.14 -4.22 25.58
CA THR A 150 -5.20 -3.64 26.42
C THR A 150 -5.96 -2.49 25.74
N CYS A 151 -5.45 -1.97 24.61
CA CYS A 151 -6.04 -0.89 23.83
C CYS A 151 -7.01 -1.46 22.79
N SER A 152 -8.18 -1.94 23.24
CA SER A 152 -9.18 -2.59 22.37
C SER A 152 -9.81 -1.67 21.30
N GLY A 153 -9.58 -0.36 21.40
CA GLY A 153 -10.08 0.66 20.46
C GLY A 153 -9.28 0.80 19.17
N ILE A 154 -8.14 0.12 19.03
CA ILE A 154 -7.24 0.33 17.88
C ILE A 154 -7.93 -0.09 16.58
N GLU A 155 -7.94 0.83 15.62
CA GLU A 155 -8.45 0.68 14.26
C GLU A 155 -7.32 0.69 13.21
N GLU A 156 -6.23 1.42 13.47
CA GLU A 156 -5.12 1.57 12.53
C GLU A 156 -3.77 1.28 13.18
N LEU A 157 -3.03 0.32 12.62
CA LEU A 157 -1.63 0.05 12.96
C LEU A 157 -0.72 0.29 11.76
N VAL A 158 0.09 1.34 11.84
CA VAL A 158 0.94 1.82 10.74
C VAL A 158 2.41 1.67 11.12
N LEU A 159 3.11 0.75 10.46
CA LEU A 159 4.49 0.33 10.76
C LEU A 159 5.38 0.29 9.50
N HIS A 160 4.91 0.83 8.38
CA HIS A 160 5.62 0.75 7.11
C HIS A 160 6.89 1.60 7.06
N THR A 161 7.77 1.30 6.09
CA THR A 161 9.04 2.01 5.91
C THR A 161 9.87 1.97 7.20
N ASN A 162 10.09 0.77 7.72
CA ASN A 162 10.96 0.45 8.84
C ASN A 162 11.94 -0.64 8.42
N GLU A 163 12.66 -1.23 9.37
CA GLU A 163 13.63 -2.30 9.12
C GLU A 163 13.23 -3.62 9.79
N LEU A 164 11.91 -3.81 10.02
CA LEU A 164 11.37 -4.93 10.78
C LEU A 164 11.67 -6.25 10.07
N ARG A 165 12.29 -7.19 10.79
CA ARG A 165 12.63 -8.52 10.26
C ARG A 165 11.57 -9.57 10.57
N GLU A 166 10.84 -9.35 11.66
CA GLU A 166 9.74 -10.17 12.16
C GLU A 166 8.77 -9.27 12.92
N VAL A 167 7.50 -9.66 12.96
CA VAL A 167 6.46 -8.98 13.74
C VAL A 167 5.55 -10.05 14.34
N ASP A 168 5.46 -10.11 15.66
CA ASP A 168 4.48 -10.96 16.34
C ASP A 168 3.11 -10.28 16.32
N LEU A 169 2.17 -10.87 15.56
CA LEU A 169 0.80 -10.37 15.46
C LEU A 169 -0.13 -10.94 16.54
N SER A 170 0.35 -11.81 17.45
CA SER A 170 -0.47 -12.41 18.50
C SER A 170 -1.25 -11.39 19.35
N PRO A 171 -0.68 -10.21 19.71
CA PRO A 171 -1.42 -9.18 20.44
C PRO A 171 -2.63 -8.62 19.68
N LEU A 172 -2.64 -8.65 18.34
CA LEU A 172 -3.73 -8.08 17.55
C LEU A 172 -5.05 -8.82 17.74
N ARG A 173 -5.06 -10.04 18.30
CA ARG A 173 -6.30 -10.78 18.59
C ARG A 173 -7.28 -10.00 19.47
N SER A 174 -6.81 -9.04 20.27
CA SER A 174 -7.68 -8.18 21.09
C SER A 174 -8.14 -6.91 20.38
N PHE A 175 -7.61 -6.59 19.20
CA PHE A 175 -7.94 -5.37 18.44
C PHE A 175 -9.17 -5.63 17.56
N MET A 176 -10.32 -5.93 18.17
CA MET A 176 -11.53 -6.35 17.44
C MET A 176 -12.06 -5.30 16.44
N ASN A 177 -11.67 -4.04 16.61
CA ASN A 177 -12.00 -2.93 15.72
C ASN A 177 -10.91 -2.64 14.66
N LEU A 178 -9.84 -3.44 14.61
CA LEU A 178 -8.72 -3.19 13.70
C LEU A 178 -9.20 -3.30 12.25
N LYS A 179 -9.05 -2.20 11.53
CA LYS A 179 -9.38 -2.07 10.11
C LYS A 179 -8.13 -2.14 9.25
N GLU A 180 -6.99 -1.69 9.76
CA GLU A 180 -5.81 -1.46 8.94
C GLU A 180 -4.52 -1.93 9.57
N ILE A 181 -3.78 -2.72 8.80
CA ILE A 181 -2.42 -3.14 9.13
C ILE A 181 -1.52 -2.76 7.95
N VAL A 182 -0.63 -1.81 8.18
CA VAL A 182 0.28 -1.28 7.16
C VAL A 182 1.72 -1.62 7.53
N LEU A 183 2.27 -2.64 6.86
CA LEU A 183 3.58 -3.24 7.15
C LEU A 183 4.52 -3.25 5.93
N HIS A 184 4.15 -2.56 4.86
CA HIS A 184 4.95 -2.53 3.63
C HIS A 184 6.32 -1.88 3.83
N SER A 185 7.24 -2.11 2.88
CA SER A 185 8.59 -1.53 2.90
C SER A 185 9.34 -1.83 4.21
N ASN A 186 9.38 -3.11 4.59
CA ASN A 186 10.13 -3.62 5.73
C ASN A 186 11.07 -4.75 5.25
N ARG A 187 11.65 -5.54 6.18
CA ARG A 187 12.53 -6.68 5.86
C ARG A 187 11.95 -8.01 6.34
N ILE A 188 10.63 -8.12 6.42
CA ILE A 188 9.94 -9.28 6.99
C ILE A 188 10.12 -10.50 6.08
N ARG A 189 10.60 -11.61 6.65
CA ARG A 189 10.85 -12.86 5.91
C ARG A 189 9.74 -13.89 6.05
N SER A 190 9.03 -13.84 7.17
CA SER A 190 7.89 -14.70 7.50
C SER A 190 6.96 -13.94 8.44
N ILE A 191 5.67 -14.16 8.31
CA ILE A 191 4.66 -13.58 9.19
C ILE A 191 3.52 -14.58 9.40
N ASP A 192 3.09 -14.75 10.65
CA ASP A 192 1.93 -15.58 10.98
C ASP A 192 0.66 -14.73 10.98
N LEU A 193 -0.24 -15.01 10.05
CA LEU A 193 -1.53 -14.32 9.94
C LEU A 193 -2.63 -14.96 10.81
N SER A 194 -2.37 -16.06 11.53
CA SER A 194 -3.37 -16.73 12.38
C SER A 194 -4.11 -15.80 13.37
N PRO A 195 -3.47 -14.77 13.94
CA PRO A 195 -4.17 -13.76 14.75
C PRO A 195 -5.27 -12.98 14.01
N LEU A 196 -5.12 -12.76 12.70
CA LEU A 196 -6.06 -11.97 11.89
C LEU A 196 -7.42 -12.67 11.72
N ALA A 197 -7.50 -13.98 12.00
CA ALA A 197 -8.77 -14.71 11.96
C ALA A 197 -9.83 -14.15 12.95
N ALA A 198 -9.40 -13.40 13.97
CA ALA A 198 -10.28 -12.70 14.90
C ALA A 198 -10.75 -11.31 14.40
N LEU A 199 -10.14 -10.79 13.33
CA LEU A 199 -10.30 -9.41 12.86
C LEU A 199 -11.34 -9.31 11.75
N SER A 200 -12.61 -9.50 12.10
CA SER A 200 -13.71 -9.43 11.13
C SER A 200 -13.94 -8.02 10.55
N ALA A 201 -13.35 -6.99 11.18
CA ALA A 201 -13.40 -5.60 10.74
C ALA A 201 -12.21 -5.20 9.83
N LEU A 202 -11.28 -6.11 9.54
CA LEU A 202 -10.09 -5.80 8.75
C LEU A 202 -10.48 -5.44 7.30
N GLU A 203 -10.08 -4.26 6.86
CA GLU A 203 -10.36 -3.68 5.54
C GLU A 203 -9.09 -3.55 4.68
N TYR A 204 -7.92 -3.32 5.31
CA TYR A 204 -6.66 -3.09 4.61
C TYR A 204 -5.50 -3.87 5.25
N LEU A 205 -4.83 -4.68 4.43
CA LEU A 205 -3.58 -5.35 4.81
C LEU A 205 -2.54 -5.12 3.71
N ASP A 206 -1.44 -4.47 4.06
CA ASP A 206 -0.33 -4.29 3.13
C ASP A 206 0.99 -4.79 3.71
N LEU A 207 1.52 -5.82 3.05
CA LEU A 207 2.80 -6.48 3.33
C LEU A 207 3.77 -6.35 2.14
N SER A 208 3.50 -5.43 1.20
CA SER A 208 4.30 -5.26 -0.01
C SER A 208 5.72 -4.78 0.31
N GLY A 209 6.69 -5.04 -0.57
CA GLY A 209 8.06 -4.57 -0.36
C GLY A 209 8.74 -5.17 0.87
N ASN A 210 8.46 -6.43 1.15
CA ASN A 210 9.11 -7.22 2.19
C ASN A 210 9.99 -8.31 1.55
N SER A 211 10.36 -9.35 2.30
CA SER A 211 11.16 -10.48 1.82
C SER A 211 10.46 -11.81 2.07
N LEU A 212 9.13 -11.85 2.01
CA LEU A 212 8.32 -13.03 2.26
C LEU A 212 8.59 -14.10 1.19
N GLY A 213 9.02 -15.30 1.61
CA GLY A 213 9.20 -16.44 0.71
C GLY A 213 7.91 -17.25 0.49
N SER A 214 7.02 -17.24 1.48
CA SER A 214 5.70 -17.88 1.48
C SER A 214 4.77 -17.12 2.41
N ILE A 215 3.46 -17.25 2.20
CA ILE A 215 2.45 -16.71 3.10
C ILE A 215 1.21 -17.61 3.08
N ASP A 216 0.64 -17.89 4.26
CA ASP A 216 -0.64 -18.58 4.38
C ASP A 216 -1.77 -17.55 4.51
N LEU A 217 -2.66 -17.51 3.52
CA LEU A 217 -3.81 -16.61 3.51
C LEU A 217 -5.05 -17.22 4.17
N SER A 218 -5.01 -18.47 4.64
CA SER A 218 -6.16 -19.16 5.26
C SER A 218 -6.87 -18.36 6.35
N PRO A 219 -6.18 -17.62 7.23
CA PRO A 219 -6.82 -16.77 8.25
C PRO A 219 -7.71 -15.66 7.67
N LEU A 220 -7.41 -15.17 6.46
CA LEU A 220 -8.19 -14.09 5.82
C LEU A 220 -9.60 -14.52 5.39
N ARG A 221 -9.92 -15.82 5.41
CA ARG A 221 -11.30 -16.32 5.23
C ARG A 221 -12.28 -15.70 6.23
N SER A 222 -11.80 -15.31 7.41
CA SER A 222 -12.58 -14.68 8.46
C SER A 222 -12.62 -13.14 8.37
N CYS A 223 -12.04 -12.55 7.32
CA CYS A 223 -12.01 -11.11 7.08
C CYS A 223 -12.91 -10.75 5.88
N PRO A 224 -14.25 -10.82 6.01
CA PRO A 224 -15.16 -10.60 4.88
C PRO A 224 -15.14 -9.15 4.35
N LYS A 225 -14.74 -8.19 5.20
CA LYS A 225 -14.62 -6.76 4.88
C LYS A 225 -13.30 -6.37 4.23
N LEU A 226 -12.39 -7.32 4.00
CA LEU A 226 -11.08 -7.00 3.43
C LEU A 226 -11.26 -6.42 2.02
N GLU A 227 -10.90 -5.15 1.86
CA GLU A 227 -11.01 -4.41 0.60
C GLU A 227 -9.68 -4.41 -0.17
N THR A 228 -8.55 -4.38 0.53
CA THR A 228 -7.24 -4.28 -0.09
C THR A 228 -6.24 -5.24 0.52
N LEU A 229 -5.57 -6.00 -0.35
CA LEU A 229 -4.47 -6.87 0.00
C LEU A 229 -3.23 -6.55 -0.85
N GLY A 230 -2.17 -6.09 -0.19
CA GLY A 230 -0.85 -5.85 -0.76
C GLY A 230 0.15 -6.94 -0.39
N LEU A 231 0.68 -7.63 -1.38
CA LEU A 231 1.72 -8.67 -1.27
C LEU A 231 2.83 -8.48 -2.32
N GLY A 232 2.80 -7.38 -3.08
CA GLY A 232 3.73 -7.16 -4.19
C GLY A 232 5.16 -6.94 -3.71
N SER A 233 6.13 -7.08 -4.61
CA SER A 233 7.55 -6.84 -4.27
C SER A 233 8.02 -7.70 -3.07
N ASN A 234 7.68 -8.98 -3.08
CA ASN A 234 8.13 -9.98 -2.12
C ASN A 234 8.96 -11.06 -2.86
N ARG A 235 9.12 -12.24 -2.26
CA ARG A 235 9.87 -13.37 -2.85
C ARG A 235 9.00 -14.63 -2.95
N LEU A 236 7.68 -14.46 -3.08
CA LEU A 236 6.71 -15.54 -3.13
C LEU A 236 6.92 -16.36 -4.40
N GLN A 237 7.06 -17.68 -4.25
CA GLN A 237 7.17 -18.64 -5.36
C GLN A 237 5.83 -19.31 -5.68
N TYR A 238 4.95 -19.38 -4.67
CA TYR A 238 3.61 -19.91 -4.77
C TYR A 238 2.66 -19.05 -3.92
N LEU A 239 1.42 -18.92 -4.37
CA LEU A 239 0.37 -18.20 -3.65
C LEU A 239 -0.99 -18.86 -3.91
N ASP A 240 -1.65 -19.32 -2.85
CA ASP A 240 -3.03 -19.80 -2.90
C ASP A 240 -4.00 -18.65 -2.64
N LEU A 241 -4.79 -18.28 -3.65
CA LEU A 241 -5.85 -17.26 -3.53
C LEU A 241 -7.20 -17.83 -3.05
N GLY A 242 -7.32 -19.15 -2.86
CA GLY A 242 -8.54 -19.82 -2.40
C GLY A 242 -9.20 -19.17 -1.17
N PRO A 243 -8.44 -18.78 -0.13
CA PRO A 243 -8.95 -18.05 1.02
C PRO A 243 -9.69 -16.75 0.69
N LEU A 244 -9.23 -16.00 -0.33
CA LEU A 244 -9.79 -14.70 -0.70
C LEU A 244 -11.19 -14.79 -1.31
N SER A 245 -11.64 -15.99 -1.70
CA SER A 245 -13.00 -16.21 -2.18
C SER A 245 -14.08 -15.77 -1.17
N GLN A 246 -13.75 -15.65 0.12
CA GLN A 246 -14.64 -15.17 1.18
C GLN A 246 -14.59 -13.65 1.37
N CYS A 247 -13.54 -12.97 0.88
CA CYS A 247 -13.39 -11.51 0.94
C CYS A 247 -14.20 -10.85 -0.17
N LYS A 248 -15.53 -10.82 -0.01
CA LYS A 248 -16.45 -10.33 -1.06
C LYS A 248 -16.33 -8.83 -1.34
N GLU A 249 -15.77 -8.09 -0.39
CA GLU A 249 -15.55 -6.65 -0.50
C GLU A 249 -14.18 -6.31 -1.10
N LEU A 250 -13.38 -7.32 -1.52
CA LEU A 250 -12.05 -7.09 -2.08
C LEU A 250 -12.10 -6.28 -3.38
N ARG A 251 -11.47 -5.11 -3.36
CA ARG A 251 -11.36 -4.15 -4.48
C ARG A 251 -9.96 -4.09 -5.08
N ALA A 252 -8.93 -4.37 -4.30
CA ALA A 252 -7.54 -4.28 -4.74
C ALA A 252 -6.71 -5.48 -4.30
N LEU A 253 -6.05 -6.12 -5.26
CA LEU A 253 -5.09 -7.20 -5.03
C LEU A 253 -3.77 -6.89 -5.74
N VAL A 254 -2.69 -6.76 -4.99
CA VAL A 254 -1.35 -6.50 -5.54
C VAL A 254 -0.44 -7.66 -5.20
N VAL A 255 -0.07 -8.45 -6.20
CA VAL A 255 0.77 -9.66 -6.05
C VAL A 255 1.97 -9.67 -7.00
N GLY A 256 2.07 -8.68 -7.88
CA GLY A 256 3.16 -8.55 -8.83
C GLY A 256 4.54 -8.33 -8.19
N ASP A 257 5.58 -8.36 -9.01
CA ASP A 257 6.98 -8.19 -8.60
C ASP A 257 7.39 -9.25 -7.52
N ASN A 258 6.91 -10.48 -7.69
CA ASN A 258 7.27 -11.63 -6.85
C ASN A 258 8.16 -12.62 -7.64
N LYS A 259 8.25 -13.87 -7.21
CA LYS A 259 8.90 -14.97 -7.94
C LYS A 259 7.89 -16.03 -8.39
N LEU A 260 6.66 -15.59 -8.67
CA LEU A 260 5.56 -16.46 -9.07
C LEU A 260 5.74 -16.85 -10.54
N GLU A 261 5.79 -18.15 -10.82
CA GLU A 261 5.81 -18.66 -12.20
C GLU A 261 4.39 -18.78 -12.79
N ASP A 262 3.42 -19.06 -11.92
CA ASP A 262 2.00 -19.17 -12.23
C ASP A 262 1.17 -18.65 -11.04
N LEU A 263 -0.08 -18.27 -11.30
CA LEU A 263 -1.05 -17.85 -10.30
C LEU A 263 -2.47 -18.22 -10.74
N ASN A 264 -3.11 -19.10 -9.97
CA ASN A 264 -4.49 -19.49 -10.23
C ASN A 264 -5.48 -18.37 -9.82
N LEU A 265 -6.07 -17.71 -10.81
CA LEU A 265 -7.04 -16.62 -10.60
C LEU A 265 -8.49 -17.08 -10.44
N LEU A 266 -8.80 -18.38 -10.53
CA LEU A 266 -10.16 -18.90 -10.39
C LEU A 266 -10.90 -18.40 -9.12
N PRO A 267 -10.26 -18.31 -7.94
CA PRO A 267 -10.93 -17.78 -6.74
C PRO A 267 -11.47 -16.35 -6.90
N LEU A 268 -10.86 -15.54 -7.77
CA LEU A 268 -11.26 -14.15 -8.00
C LEU A 268 -12.53 -14.01 -8.85
N ALA A 269 -12.93 -15.06 -9.59
CA ALA A 269 -14.20 -15.05 -10.34
C ALA A 269 -15.42 -14.84 -9.42
N SER A 270 -15.30 -15.17 -8.13
CA SER A 270 -16.33 -14.97 -7.11
C SER A 270 -16.29 -13.59 -6.44
N ILE A 271 -15.50 -12.65 -6.97
CA ILE A 271 -15.27 -11.30 -6.46
C ILE A 271 -15.52 -10.29 -7.61
N PRO A 272 -16.80 -10.01 -7.95
CA PRO A 272 -17.12 -9.14 -9.08
C PRO A 272 -16.73 -7.67 -8.85
N GLY A 273 -16.57 -7.26 -7.58
CA GLY A 273 -16.21 -5.91 -7.16
C GLY A 273 -14.72 -5.56 -7.28
N LEU A 274 -13.88 -6.47 -7.79
CA LEU A 274 -12.45 -6.22 -7.93
C LEU A 274 -12.20 -5.07 -8.94
N GLU A 275 -11.54 -4.01 -8.48
CA GLU A 275 -11.30 -2.79 -9.26
C GLU A 275 -9.85 -2.68 -9.75
N THR A 276 -8.91 -3.22 -8.98
CA THR A 276 -7.48 -3.14 -9.29
C THR A 276 -6.79 -4.46 -9.02
N ILE A 277 -6.04 -4.94 -10.01
CA ILE A 277 -5.17 -6.09 -9.84
C ILE A 277 -3.78 -5.81 -10.41
N SER A 278 -2.74 -6.13 -9.66
CA SER A 278 -1.36 -6.10 -10.13
C SER A 278 -0.81 -7.52 -10.20
N LEU A 279 -0.46 -7.91 -11.42
CA LEU A 279 0.06 -9.20 -11.86
C LEU A 279 1.41 -9.02 -12.57
N ASN A 280 2.15 -7.94 -12.27
CA ASN A 280 3.46 -7.68 -12.90
C ASN A 280 4.45 -8.82 -12.62
N ASP A 281 5.27 -9.17 -13.60
CA ASP A 281 6.36 -10.14 -13.49
C ASP A 281 5.91 -11.50 -12.90
N ILE A 282 4.75 -11.97 -13.35
CA ILE A 282 4.22 -13.31 -13.08
C ILE A 282 4.13 -14.01 -14.43
N GLY A 283 5.07 -14.93 -14.70
CA GLY A 283 5.38 -15.51 -16.01
C GLY A 283 4.24 -15.51 -17.05
N ARG A 284 3.45 -16.57 -17.08
CA ARG A 284 2.30 -16.72 -17.99
C ARG A 284 1.04 -16.95 -17.17
N ILE A 285 0.01 -16.14 -17.40
CA ILE A 285 -1.19 -16.12 -16.54
C ILE A 285 -2.46 -16.24 -17.36
N ASP A 286 -3.31 -17.19 -16.98
CA ASP A 286 -4.69 -17.26 -17.47
C ASP A 286 -5.59 -16.26 -16.74
N ILE A 287 -6.00 -15.21 -17.46
CA ILE A 287 -6.87 -14.14 -16.95
C ILE A 287 -8.35 -14.37 -17.22
N SER A 288 -8.75 -15.53 -17.74
CA SER A 288 -10.17 -15.87 -18.00
C SER A 288 -11.09 -15.59 -16.79
N PRO A 289 -10.69 -15.87 -15.53
CA PRO A 289 -11.51 -15.54 -14.36
C PRO A 289 -11.83 -14.05 -14.21
N LEU A 290 -10.98 -13.16 -14.73
CA LEU A 290 -11.14 -11.70 -14.61
C LEU A 290 -12.24 -11.13 -15.52
N PHE A 291 -12.76 -11.89 -16.49
CA PHE A 291 -13.90 -11.43 -17.29
C PHE A 291 -15.18 -11.25 -16.46
N GLN A 292 -15.29 -11.91 -15.29
CA GLN A 292 -16.40 -11.74 -14.37
C GLN A 292 -16.26 -10.50 -13.46
N SER A 293 -15.07 -9.88 -13.43
CA SER A 293 -14.79 -8.67 -12.65
C SER A 293 -15.18 -7.41 -13.45
N PHE A 294 -16.48 -7.16 -13.61
CA PHE A 294 -16.98 -6.03 -14.39
C PHE A 294 -16.53 -4.66 -13.85
N SER A 295 -16.23 -4.58 -12.56
CA SER A 295 -15.70 -3.40 -11.90
C SER A 295 -14.20 -3.17 -12.14
N LEU A 296 -13.51 -4.03 -12.89
CA LEU A 296 -12.06 -3.94 -13.06
C LEU A 296 -11.66 -2.71 -13.89
N LEU A 297 -11.09 -1.73 -13.20
CA LEU A 297 -10.66 -0.45 -13.74
C LEU A 297 -9.18 -0.44 -14.11
N LYS A 298 -8.35 -1.18 -13.36
CA LYS A 298 -6.89 -1.19 -13.55
C LYS A 298 -6.33 -2.59 -13.47
N LEU A 299 -5.53 -2.93 -14.48
CA LEU A 299 -4.71 -4.11 -14.55
C LEU A 299 -3.28 -3.65 -14.75
N TYR A 300 -2.37 -4.09 -13.89
CA TYR A 300 -0.94 -3.97 -14.10
C TYR A 300 -0.40 -5.36 -14.40
N ALA A 301 0.20 -5.55 -15.57
CA ALA A 301 0.70 -6.85 -16.01
C ALA A 301 2.01 -6.71 -16.81
N SER A 302 2.82 -5.72 -16.45
CA SER A 302 4.15 -5.55 -17.06
C SER A 302 4.98 -6.80 -16.81
N GLY A 303 5.69 -7.27 -17.84
CA GLY A 303 6.53 -8.47 -17.73
C GLY A 303 5.77 -9.81 -17.73
N SER A 304 4.43 -9.78 -17.73
CA SER A 304 3.60 -10.99 -17.71
C SER A 304 2.99 -11.28 -19.08
N GLN A 305 2.89 -12.57 -19.42
CA GLN A 305 2.21 -13.03 -20.63
C GLN A 305 0.76 -13.38 -20.31
N LEU A 306 -0.16 -12.51 -20.72
CA LEU A 306 -1.59 -12.70 -20.47
C LEU A 306 -2.20 -13.62 -21.54
N VAL A 307 -2.82 -14.71 -21.08
CA VAL A 307 -3.62 -15.61 -21.92
C VAL A 307 -5.05 -15.67 -21.42
N ALA A 308 -5.98 -15.95 -22.33
CA ALA A 308 -7.38 -16.13 -22.01
C ALA A 308 -7.99 -17.24 -22.86
N ARG A 309 -8.82 -18.07 -22.25
CA ARG A 309 -9.61 -19.12 -22.88
C ARG A 309 -11.07 -18.73 -22.85
N GLN A 310 -11.81 -19.09 -23.89
CA GLN A 310 -13.26 -18.83 -23.98
C GLN A 310 -13.62 -17.36 -23.73
N ALA A 311 -12.77 -16.44 -24.21
CA ALA A 311 -12.98 -15.01 -23.97
C ALA A 311 -14.30 -14.55 -24.61
N PRO A 312 -15.14 -13.78 -23.88
CA PRO A 312 -16.34 -13.20 -24.46
C PRO A 312 -15.98 -12.19 -25.57
N PRO A 313 -16.96 -11.69 -26.35
CA PRO A 313 -16.72 -10.61 -27.29
C PRO A 313 -15.99 -9.44 -26.62
N ARG A 314 -15.01 -8.85 -27.33
CA ARG A 314 -14.16 -7.77 -26.76
C ARG A 314 -14.94 -6.56 -26.24
N ALA A 315 -16.15 -6.34 -26.76
CA ALA A 315 -17.08 -5.30 -26.31
C ALA A 315 -17.57 -5.49 -24.86
N ASP A 316 -17.54 -6.72 -24.35
CA ASP A 316 -18.02 -7.09 -23.01
C ASP A 316 -16.87 -7.17 -21.99
N TRP A 317 -15.62 -7.01 -22.43
CA TRP A 317 -14.46 -7.09 -21.54
C TRP A 317 -14.46 -5.95 -20.52
N PRO A 318 -14.03 -6.18 -19.28
CA PRO A 318 -13.72 -5.09 -18.35
C PRO A 318 -12.76 -4.08 -18.97
N LYS A 319 -12.94 -2.78 -18.65
CA LYS A 319 -12.19 -1.68 -19.27
C LYS A 319 -10.67 -1.88 -19.17
N ALA A 320 -10.21 -2.38 -18.02
CA ALA A 320 -8.80 -2.66 -17.78
C ALA A 320 -8.19 -3.69 -18.74
N LEU A 321 -8.94 -4.71 -19.15
CA LEU A 321 -8.42 -5.77 -20.03
C LEU A 321 -8.27 -5.29 -21.47
N ARG A 322 -9.12 -4.37 -21.92
CA ARG A 322 -9.14 -3.89 -23.32
C ARG A 322 -7.84 -3.19 -23.74
N THR A 323 -7.12 -2.60 -22.79
CA THR A 323 -5.86 -1.87 -23.02
C THR A 323 -4.63 -2.76 -23.06
N HIS A 324 -4.76 -4.05 -22.78
CA HIS A 324 -3.65 -5.00 -22.71
C HIS A 324 -3.63 -5.93 -23.92
N ARG A 325 -2.44 -6.38 -24.29
CA ARG A 325 -2.27 -7.46 -25.28
C ARG A 325 -2.54 -8.79 -24.59
N ILE A 326 -3.58 -9.48 -25.02
CA ILE A 326 -4.02 -10.75 -24.45
C ILE A 326 -4.04 -11.77 -25.60
N THR A 327 -3.38 -12.91 -25.41
CA THR A 327 -3.41 -14.03 -26.36
C THR A 327 -4.66 -14.86 -26.09
N ILE A 328 -5.53 -14.99 -27.08
CA ILE A 328 -6.72 -15.85 -26.99
C ILE A 328 -6.34 -17.25 -27.42
N GLU A 329 -6.63 -18.22 -26.58
CA GLU A 329 -6.37 -19.64 -26.83
C GLU A 329 -7.70 -20.37 -27.02
N GLU A 330 -7.69 -21.35 -27.92
CA GLU A 330 -8.83 -22.24 -28.19
C GLU A 330 -9.10 -23.18 -27.02
#